data_AF-A0A1S8BAI9-F1
#
_entry.id   AF-A0A1S8BAI9-F1
#
_cell.length_a   1.000
_cell.length_b   1.000
_cell.length_c   1.000
_cell.angle_alpha   90.00
_cell.angle_beta   90.00
_cell.angle_gamma   90.00
#
_symmetry.space_group_name_H-M   'P 1'
#
loop_
_entity.id
_entity.type
_entity.pdbx_description
1 polymer ?
#
loop_
_entity_poly.entity_id
_entity_poly.type
_entity_poly.pdbx_seq_one_letter_code
_entity_poly.pdbx_strand_id
1 'polypeptide(L)'
;MRADLWQTSIDPHLYTSMKAVGLYGLYRHSRNPEFEKLAWRRYLDAIRVTNEALRNPAVATKDSSLLAVIILGLFESISGRTRQSLAAWENHVHGAAALISMRGRGQLKTAVGRRMLMQITSSLLISCLQRDVPFPEPIKELMLDATADGYVDPANPMYRLREIMVAVADFRSAWRQGSVWDYRAVVKRSQELDGEMAALEASLPASWRYRVVHTTDDPEIVVNGRYHVYSNYWQAQVWNSIRTCRLLLLSMMRQALLAGFARTPPVFDQPQDMQDFAECTNTLYKLQAEVQASVPQHIGYLSAIRQRERYANNKPSSPVTDNTSSRSSSSPSSSSSSSPPSSSSSPSSSSSSSSSSSAPYTPKTLITRLGLLAFPWSDFAPEPSPSSSSPSPSKKTTTPSTDTADADATPPFYDAYPPFSDDWQLASTHLPVVRSYGSAVLLWTLFLVGNMDVTTRATQAWAAATCAHIGEAMGLRQANVLADILKERIEAERRGGVLRGEG
;
A
#
# COMPACT_ATOMS: atom_id res chain seq x y z
N MET A 1 -43.17 -23.49 -13.11
CA MET A 1 -41.79 -23.85 -13.48
C MET A 1 -41.30 -22.84 -14.53
N ARG A 2 -40.45 -21.87 -14.18
CA ARG A 2 -39.89 -20.87 -15.11
C ARG A 2 -38.45 -20.49 -14.70
N ALA A 3 -37.50 -21.26 -15.22
CA ALA A 3 -36.11 -20.90 -15.51
C ALA A 3 -35.37 -19.92 -14.57
N ASP A 4 -34.74 -20.44 -13.52
CA ASP A 4 -33.62 -19.79 -12.80
C ASP A 4 -32.31 -19.81 -13.64
N LEU A 5 -32.34 -19.29 -14.87
CA LEU A 5 -31.19 -19.31 -15.80
C LEU A 5 -30.17 -18.17 -15.58
N TRP A 6 -30.42 -17.27 -14.63
CA TRP A 6 -29.51 -16.17 -14.28
C TRP A 6 -28.96 -16.25 -12.85
N GLN A 7 -29.28 -17.31 -12.10
CA GLN A 7 -28.75 -17.52 -10.75
C GLN A 7 -27.40 -18.26 -10.76
N THR A 8 -26.34 -17.59 -11.20
CA THR A 8 -25.02 -17.81 -10.59
C THR A 8 -25.03 -17.19 -9.19
N SER A 9 -25.74 -17.83 -8.26
CA SER A 9 -26.08 -17.29 -6.94
C SER A 9 -24.85 -17.24 -6.04
N ILE A 10 -24.21 -16.07 -6.01
CA ILE A 10 -23.19 -15.71 -5.01
C ILE A 10 -23.80 -15.93 -3.62
N ASP A 11 -23.17 -16.77 -2.78
CA ASP A 11 -23.72 -17.11 -1.47
C ASP A 11 -24.05 -15.84 -0.65
N PRO A 12 -25.18 -15.80 0.09
CA PRO A 12 -25.71 -14.56 0.69
C PRO A 12 -24.73 -13.81 1.61
N HIS A 13 -23.89 -14.52 2.37
CA HIS A 13 -22.87 -13.93 3.24
C HIS A 13 -21.80 -13.18 2.46
N LEU A 14 -21.28 -13.78 1.38
CA LEU A 14 -20.30 -13.15 0.50
C LEU A 14 -20.89 -11.91 -0.17
N TYR A 15 -22.08 -12.04 -0.76
CA TYR A 15 -22.76 -10.94 -1.45
C TYR A 15 -23.06 -9.74 -0.51
N THR A 16 -23.43 -10.02 0.74
CA THR A 16 -23.71 -8.97 1.73
C THR A 16 -22.41 -8.31 2.23
N SER A 17 -21.33 -9.08 2.42
CA SER A 17 -20.00 -8.54 2.75
C SER A 17 -19.46 -7.62 1.64
N MET A 18 -19.60 -8.04 0.38
CA MET A 18 -19.23 -7.22 -0.79
C MET A 18 -20.02 -5.90 -0.83
N LYS A 19 -21.33 -5.94 -0.54
CA LYS A 19 -22.16 -4.71 -0.44
C LYS A 19 -21.68 -3.77 0.67
N ALA A 20 -21.32 -4.28 1.85
CA ALA A 20 -20.84 -3.46 2.95
C ALA A 20 -19.57 -2.67 2.55
N VAL A 21 -18.56 -3.35 1.99
CA VAL A 21 -17.31 -2.72 1.54
C VAL A 21 -17.54 -1.76 0.37
N GLY A 22 -18.34 -2.15 -0.63
CA GLY A 22 -18.66 -1.29 -1.78
C GLY A 22 -19.34 0.02 -1.37
N LEU A 23 -20.33 -0.05 -0.47
CA LEU A 23 -21.00 1.15 0.08
C LEU A 23 -20.04 2.02 0.89
N TYR A 24 -19.11 1.45 1.66
CA TYR A 24 -18.10 2.23 2.37
C TYR A 24 -17.11 2.92 1.40
N GLY A 25 -16.81 2.29 0.26
CA GLY A 25 -16.08 2.90 -0.86
C GLY A 25 -16.82 4.10 -1.47
N LEU A 26 -18.12 3.95 -1.75
CA LEU A 26 -18.97 5.02 -2.27
C LEU A 26 -19.10 6.20 -1.29
N TYR A 27 -19.23 5.93 0.01
CA TYR A 27 -19.16 6.95 1.06
C TYR A 27 -17.84 7.74 1.02
N ARG A 28 -16.69 7.06 0.93
CA ARG A 28 -15.38 7.72 0.89
C ARG A 28 -15.23 8.67 -0.31
N HIS A 29 -15.73 8.25 -1.47
CA HIS A 29 -15.66 9.03 -2.71
C HIS A 29 -16.63 10.22 -2.72
N SER A 30 -17.91 9.97 -2.42
CA SER A 30 -18.98 10.99 -2.48
C SER A 30 -19.11 11.87 -1.23
N ARG A 31 -18.53 11.44 -0.10
CA ARG A 31 -18.73 11.99 1.25
C ARG A 31 -20.18 11.99 1.75
N ASN A 32 -21.11 11.31 1.06
CA ASN A 32 -22.52 11.23 1.45
C ASN A 32 -22.72 10.28 2.67
N PRO A 33 -23.23 10.76 3.82
CA PRO A 33 -23.35 9.98 5.04
C PRO A 33 -24.40 8.85 4.98
N GLU A 34 -25.35 8.87 4.04
CA GLU A 34 -26.31 7.76 3.89
C GLU A 34 -25.64 6.48 3.39
N PHE A 35 -24.58 6.58 2.58
CA PHE A 35 -23.77 5.42 2.21
C PHE A 35 -23.01 4.85 3.41
N GLU A 36 -22.54 5.67 4.36
CA GLU A 36 -21.92 5.18 5.60
C GLU A 36 -22.95 4.45 6.47
N LYS A 37 -24.14 5.02 6.67
CA LYS A 37 -25.23 4.36 7.41
C LYS A 37 -25.63 3.03 6.78
N LEU A 38 -25.75 2.97 5.45
CA LEU A 38 -26.13 1.75 4.74
C LEU A 38 -25.00 0.72 4.72
N ALA A 39 -23.74 1.15 4.61
CA ALA A 39 -22.56 0.30 4.71
C ALA A 39 -22.49 -0.40 6.08
N TRP A 40 -22.68 0.34 7.18
CA TRP A 40 -22.72 -0.24 8.54
C TRP A 40 -23.91 -1.20 8.75
N ARG A 41 -25.09 -0.90 8.21
CA ARG A 41 -26.22 -1.85 8.22
C ARG A 41 -25.86 -3.15 7.52
N ARG A 42 -25.31 -3.07 6.30
CA ARG A 42 -24.88 -4.26 5.54
C ARG A 42 -23.70 -4.99 6.16
N TYR A 43 -22.83 -4.30 6.91
CA TYR A 43 -21.78 -4.94 7.69
C TYR A 43 -22.36 -5.82 8.82
N LEU A 44 -23.31 -5.29 9.58
CA LEU A 44 -23.98 -6.04 10.65
C LEU A 44 -24.85 -7.19 10.11
N ASP A 45 -25.53 -7.00 8.97
CA ASP A 45 -26.22 -8.07 8.25
C ASP A 45 -25.22 -9.16 7.82
N ALA A 46 -24.08 -8.78 7.24
CA ALA A 46 -23.08 -9.71 6.75
C ALA A 46 -22.43 -10.53 7.88
N ILE A 47 -22.16 -9.94 9.05
CA ILE A 47 -21.72 -10.71 10.23
C ILE A 47 -22.76 -11.77 10.61
N ARG A 48 -24.05 -11.41 10.67
CA ARG A 48 -25.13 -12.35 11.04
C ARG A 48 -25.23 -13.52 10.08
N VAL A 49 -25.33 -13.23 8.77
CA VAL A 49 -25.46 -14.25 7.73
C VAL A 49 -24.19 -15.10 7.60
N THR A 50 -22.99 -14.53 7.82
CA THR A 50 -21.74 -15.30 7.88
C THR A 50 -21.74 -16.22 9.10
N ASN A 51 -22.05 -15.73 10.29
CA ASN A 51 -22.10 -16.55 11.51
C ASN A 51 -23.15 -17.67 11.44
N GLU A 52 -24.25 -17.46 10.71
CA GLU A 52 -25.22 -18.52 10.40
C GLU A 52 -24.65 -19.55 9.42
N ALA A 53 -24.06 -19.09 8.30
CA ALA A 53 -23.42 -19.95 7.31
C ALA A 53 -22.29 -20.82 7.91
N LEU A 54 -21.49 -20.28 8.85
CA LEU A 54 -20.41 -21.00 9.51
C LEU A 54 -20.87 -22.10 10.47
N ARG A 55 -22.16 -22.17 10.86
CA ARG A 55 -22.70 -23.28 11.68
C ARG A 55 -22.81 -24.59 10.92
N ASN A 56 -22.82 -24.56 9.59
CA ASN A 56 -22.83 -25.75 8.76
C ASN A 56 -21.42 -26.03 8.22
N PRO A 57 -20.74 -27.13 8.61
CA PRO A 57 -19.37 -27.42 8.15
C PRO A 57 -19.20 -27.46 6.62
N ALA A 58 -20.22 -27.93 5.89
CA ALA A 58 -20.21 -27.98 4.42
C ALA A 58 -20.38 -26.60 3.76
N VAL A 59 -20.88 -25.61 4.49
CA VAL A 59 -20.92 -24.20 4.06
C VAL A 59 -19.67 -23.46 4.55
N ALA A 60 -19.23 -23.68 5.79
CA ALA A 60 -18.02 -23.08 6.37
C ALA A 60 -16.76 -23.32 5.51
N THR A 61 -16.64 -24.51 4.93
CA THR A 61 -15.51 -24.92 4.07
C THR A 61 -15.57 -24.38 2.63
N LYS A 62 -16.64 -23.65 2.23
CA LYS A 62 -16.73 -23.02 0.91
C LYS A 62 -15.73 -21.88 0.73
N ASP A 63 -15.30 -21.72 -0.53
CA ASP A 63 -14.57 -20.55 -1.03
C ASP A 63 -15.27 -19.20 -0.70
N SER A 64 -16.61 -19.16 -0.79
CA SER A 64 -17.40 -17.97 -0.49
C SER A 64 -17.40 -17.58 1.00
N SER A 65 -17.38 -18.57 1.89
CA SER A 65 -17.31 -18.37 3.35
C SER A 65 -15.96 -17.80 3.78
N LEU A 66 -14.87 -18.28 3.18
CA LEU A 66 -13.55 -17.73 3.41
C LEU A 66 -13.43 -16.29 2.88
N LEU A 67 -13.93 -16.00 1.67
CA LEU A 67 -13.96 -14.62 1.15
C LEU A 67 -14.84 -13.68 2.00
N ALA A 68 -15.97 -14.15 2.52
CA ALA A 68 -16.81 -13.32 3.38
C ALA A 68 -16.03 -12.84 4.62
N VAL A 69 -15.35 -13.74 5.34
CA VAL A 69 -14.53 -13.38 6.50
C VAL A 69 -13.38 -12.44 6.12
N ILE A 70 -12.69 -12.68 4.99
CA ILE A 70 -11.67 -11.76 4.46
C ILE A 70 -12.25 -10.35 4.25
N ILE A 71 -13.43 -10.25 3.62
CA ILE A 71 -14.08 -8.98 3.26
C ILE A 71 -14.71 -8.29 4.48
N LEU A 72 -15.06 -9.02 5.55
CA LEU A 72 -15.44 -8.41 6.83
C LEU A 72 -14.21 -7.76 7.52
N GLY A 73 -13.07 -8.46 7.57
CA GLY A 73 -11.81 -7.86 8.03
C GLY A 73 -11.38 -6.65 7.19
N LEU A 74 -11.61 -6.69 5.87
CA LEU A 74 -11.43 -5.54 4.98
C LEU A 74 -12.29 -4.34 5.38
N PHE A 75 -13.57 -4.58 5.71
CA PHE A 75 -14.50 -3.53 6.16
C PHE A 75 -13.99 -2.84 7.43
N GLU A 76 -13.45 -3.59 8.38
CA GLU A 76 -12.90 -3.03 9.62
C GLU A 76 -11.61 -2.25 9.38
N SER A 77 -10.71 -2.71 8.50
CA SER A 77 -9.53 -1.92 8.10
C SER A 77 -9.89 -0.57 7.46
N ILE A 78 -10.99 -0.51 6.68
CA ILE A 78 -11.40 0.73 6.01
C ILE A 78 -12.28 1.65 6.87
N SER A 79 -12.97 1.14 7.90
CA SER A 79 -13.91 1.89 8.75
C SER A 79 -13.40 2.21 10.16
N GLY A 80 -12.50 1.37 10.69
CA GLY A 80 -12.04 1.32 12.08
C GLY A 80 -11.26 2.55 12.53
N ARG A 81 -11.57 3.07 13.74
CA ARG A 81 -11.12 4.38 14.25
C ARG A 81 -10.38 4.30 15.58
N THR A 82 -10.20 3.10 16.12
CA THR A 82 -9.81 2.87 17.51
C THR A 82 -8.84 1.70 17.63
N ARG A 83 -8.15 1.56 18.77
CA ARG A 83 -7.26 0.41 19.02
C ARG A 83 -8.04 -0.93 19.00
N GLN A 84 -9.31 -0.93 19.42
CA GLN A 84 -10.20 -2.09 19.32
C GLN A 84 -10.45 -2.52 17.87
N SER A 85 -10.42 -1.60 16.91
CA SER A 85 -10.56 -1.93 15.47
C SER A 85 -9.29 -2.48 14.82
N LEU A 86 -8.17 -2.57 15.55
CA LEU A 86 -7.02 -3.40 15.15
C LEU A 86 -7.29 -4.86 15.56
N ALA A 87 -7.64 -5.08 16.83
CA ALA A 87 -8.00 -6.41 17.37
C ALA A 87 -9.20 -7.06 16.66
N ALA A 88 -10.15 -6.26 16.16
CA ALA A 88 -11.26 -6.77 15.36
C ALA A 88 -10.78 -7.38 14.02
N TRP A 89 -9.88 -6.68 13.30
CA TRP A 89 -9.24 -7.22 12.08
C TRP A 89 -8.44 -8.50 12.39
N GLU A 90 -7.72 -8.55 13.51
CA GLU A 90 -7.02 -9.75 13.96
C GLU A 90 -7.98 -10.93 14.14
N ASN A 91 -9.18 -10.72 14.70
CA ASN A 91 -10.17 -11.78 14.88
C ASN A 91 -10.65 -12.38 13.54
N HIS A 92 -10.83 -11.58 12.49
CA HIS A 92 -11.14 -12.10 11.15
C HIS A 92 -9.96 -12.89 10.55
N VAL A 93 -8.72 -12.48 10.81
CA VAL A 93 -7.53 -13.25 10.39
C VAL A 93 -7.46 -14.60 11.11
N HIS A 94 -7.76 -14.66 12.41
CA HIS A 94 -7.83 -15.93 13.16
C HIS A 94 -9.00 -16.81 12.69
N GLY A 95 -10.18 -16.22 12.45
CA GLY A 95 -11.34 -16.94 11.89
C GLY A 95 -11.04 -17.53 10.51
N ALA A 96 -10.40 -16.75 9.63
CA ALA A 96 -9.97 -17.24 8.33
C ALA A 96 -8.89 -18.33 8.41
N ALA A 97 -7.95 -18.24 9.36
CA ALA A 97 -6.97 -19.30 9.62
C ALA A 97 -7.64 -20.61 10.08
N ALA A 98 -8.65 -20.53 10.96
CA ALA A 98 -9.44 -21.70 11.37
C ALA A 98 -10.18 -22.33 10.16
N LEU A 99 -10.76 -21.52 9.27
CA LEU A 99 -11.37 -22.02 8.03
C LEU A 99 -10.36 -22.64 7.06
N ILE A 100 -9.14 -22.10 6.93
CA ILE A 100 -8.06 -22.73 6.16
C ILE A 100 -7.74 -24.12 6.71
N SER A 101 -7.60 -24.27 8.03
CA SER A 101 -7.35 -25.56 8.67
C SER A 101 -8.52 -26.54 8.49
N MET A 102 -9.77 -26.09 8.64
CA MET A 102 -10.96 -26.92 8.37
C MET A 102 -11.07 -27.39 6.91
N ARG A 103 -10.56 -26.60 5.95
CA ARG A 103 -10.53 -26.99 4.53
C ARG A 103 -9.42 -27.99 4.20
N GLY A 104 -8.36 -28.05 5.02
CA GLY A 104 -7.24 -28.99 4.90
C GLY A 104 -6.64 -29.06 3.49
N ARG A 105 -6.10 -30.23 3.11
CA ARG A 105 -5.54 -30.45 1.76
C ARG A 105 -6.56 -30.32 0.62
N GLY A 106 -7.87 -30.33 0.93
CA GLY A 106 -8.94 -30.20 -0.07
C GLY A 106 -8.83 -28.93 -0.91
N GLN A 107 -8.38 -27.81 -0.31
CA GLN A 107 -8.19 -26.54 -1.01
C GLN A 107 -7.02 -26.52 -2.01
N LEU A 108 -6.05 -27.44 -1.88
CA LEU A 108 -4.90 -27.50 -2.78
C LEU A 108 -5.30 -27.99 -4.18
N LYS A 109 -6.40 -28.73 -4.31
CA LYS A 109 -6.89 -29.30 -5.57
C LYS A 109 -7.31 -28.24 -6.60
N THR A 110 -7.78 -27.07 -6.17
CA THR A 110 -8.27 -26.01 -7.08
C THR A 110 -7.33 -24.82 -7.10
N ALA A 111 -7.12 -24.22 -8.28
CA ALA A 111 -6.31 -22.99 -8.41
C ALA A 111 -6.88 -21.81 -7.59
N VAL A 112 -8.21 -21.80 -7.37
CA VAL A 112 -8.90 -20.84 -6.51
C VAL A 112 -8.57 -21.06 -5.04
N GLY A 113 -8.70 -22.29 -4.53
CA GLY A 113 -8.35 -22.62 -3.14
C GLY A 113 -6.88 -22.37 -2.82
N ARG A 114 -5.97 -22.70 -3.75
CA ARG A 114 -4.55 -22.34 -3.63
C ARG A 114 -4.33 -20.82 -3.54
N ARG A 115 -4.99 -20.02 -4.39
CA ARG A 115 -4.92 -18.54 -4.30
C ARG A 115 -5.46 -18.01 -2.97
N MET A 116 -6.51 -18.60 -2.41
CA MET A 116 -7.02 -18.21 -1.09
C MET A 116 -6.06 -18.55 0.05
N LEU A 117 -5.47 -19.75 0.04
CA LEU A 117 -4.39 -20.13 0.97
C LEU A 117 -3.24 -19.14 0.91
N MET A 118 -2.80 -18.76 -0.30
CA MET A 118 -1.74 -17.76 -0.53
C MET A 118 -2.14 -16.34 -0.10
N GLN A 119 -3.43 -15.99 -0.05
CA GLN A 119 -3.92 -14.71 0.46
C GLN A 119 -3.98 -14.70 2.00
N ILE A 120 -4.54 -15.74 2.63
CA ILE A 120 -4.65 -15.81 4.09
C ILE A 120 -3.29 -15.91 4.75
N THR A 121 -2.38 -16.73 4.21
CA THR A 121 -1.01 -16.87 4.74
C THR A 121 -0.24 -15.54 4.75
N SER A 122 -0.50 -14.60 3.84
CA SER A 122 0.02 -13.22 3.92
C SER A 122 -0.52 -12.46 5.13
N SER A 123 -1.85 -12.40 5.30
CA SER A 123 -2.48 -11.66 6.41
C SER A 123 -2.15 -12.27 7.77
N LEU A 124 -2.07 -13.59 7.84
CA LEU A 124 -1.71 -14.34 9.04
C LEU A 124 -0.23 -14.12 9.43
N LEU A 125 0.70 -14.11 8.47
CA LEU A 125 2.11 -13.79 8.78
C LEU A 125 2.30 -12.38 9.34
N ILE A 126 1.58 -11.39 8.79
CA ILE A 126 1.61 -10.01 9.31
C ILE A 126 1.11 -10.00 10.76
N SER A 127 0.01 -10.71 11.05
CA SER A 127 -0.55 -10.85 12.40
C SER A 127 0.43 -11.54 13.37
N CYS A 128 1.07 -12.65 12.98
CA CYS A 128 2.07 -13.35 13.79
C CYS A 128 3.28 -12.46 14.12
N LEU A 129 3.83 -11.75 13.12
CA LEU A 129 4.96 -10.82 13.27
C LEU A 129 4.63 -9.57 14.11
N GLN A 130 3.36 -9.16 14.17
CA GLN A 130 2.86 -8.06 14.99
C GLN A 130 2.61 -8.47 16.45
N ARG A 131 2.14 -9.71 16.67
CA ARG A 131 1.72 -10.23 17.98
C ARG A 131 2.82 -10.98 18.73
N ASP A 132 3.99 -11.19 18.10
CA ASP A 132 5.12 -11.94 18.64
C ASP A 132 4.74 -13.40 19.02
N VAL A 133 3.98 -14.04 18.13
CA VAL A 133 3.48 -15.44 18.22
C VAL A 133 3.94 -16.27 17.02
N PRO A 134 4.06 -17.61 17.12
CA PRO A 134 4.59 -18.41 16.03
C PRO A 134 3.58 -18.52 14.90
N PHE A 135 4.02 -18.95 13.73
CA PHE A 135 3.10 -19.22 12.63
C PHE A 135 2.40 -20.58 12.86
N PRO A 136 1.07 -20.74 12.60
CA PRO A 136 0.36 -21.96 12.95
C PRO A 136 0.82 -23.21 12.17
N GLU A 137 1.22 -24.25 12.90
CA GLU A 137 1.78 -25.49 12.32
C GLU A 137 0.88 -26.18 11.27
N PRO A 138 -0.45 -26.34 11.46
CA PRO A 138 -1.31 -26.95 10.44
C PRO A 138 -1.36 -26.18 9.12
N ILE A 139 -0.92 -24.91 9.11
CA ILE A 139 -0.84 -24.08 7.90
C ILE A 139 0.57 -24.14 7.28
N LYS A 140 1.62 -24.44 8.08
CA LYS A 140 2.94 -24.83 7.55
C LYS A 140 2.85 -26.17 6.82
N GLU A 141 2.18 -27.17 7.41
CA GLU A 141 1.93 -28.47 6.78
C GLU A 141 1.24 -28.30 5.40
N LEU A 142 0.17 -27.50 5.33
CA LEU A 142 -0.54 -27.20 4.08
C LEU A 142 0.30 -26.41 3.05
N MET A 143 1.33 -25.69 3.48
CA MET A 143 2.28 -25.03 2.60
C MET A 143 3.36 -26.00 2.09
N LEU A 144 3.92 -26.83 2.97
CA LEU A 144 4.84 -27.91 2.59
C LEU A 144 4.17 -28.86 1.59
N ASP A 145 2.91 -29.26 1.84
CA ASP A 145 2.08 -30.04 0.92
C ASP A 145 1.89 -29.35 -0.44
N ALA A 146 1.64 -28.03 -0.46
CA ALA A 146 1.47 -27.28 -1.70
C ALA A 146 2.74 -27.26 -2.58
N THR A 147 3.90 -27.40 -1.94
CA THR A 147 5.22 -27.44 -2.60
C THR A 147 5.57 -28.87 -3.02
N ALA A 148 5.35 -29.85 -2.14
CA ALA A 148 5.62 -31.27 -2.38
C ALA A 148 4.72 -31.88 -3.47
N ASP A 149 3.44 -31.48 -3.52
CA ASP A 149 2.51 -31.86 -4.59
C ASP A 149 2.80 -31.12 -5.93
N GLY A 150 3.84 -30.28 -6.00
CA GLY A 150 4.25 -29.55 -7.20
C GLY A 150 3.30 -28.42 -7.63
N TYR A 151 2.36 -27.99 -6.77
CA TYR A 151 1.43 -26.91 -7.10
C TYR A 151 2.04 -25.51 -7.03
N VAL A 152 3.19 -25.36 -6.36
CA VAL A 152 3.95 -24.12 -6.26
C VAL A 152 5.43 -24.40 -6.48
N ASP A 153 6.06 -23.57 -7.31
CA ASP A 153 7.50 -23.60 -7.57
C ASP A 153 8.29 -23.11 -6.33
N PRO A 154 9.20 -23.92 -5.74
CA PRO A 154 10.04 -23.50 -4.61
C PRO A 154 11.01 -22.37 -4.96
N ALA A 155 11.39 -22.21 -6.24
CA ALA A 155 12.24 -21.12 -6.70
C ALA A 155 11.49 -19.79 -6.84
N ASN A 156 10.16 -19.79 -6.68
CA ASN A 156 9.36 -18.57 -6.79
C ASN A 156 9.72 -17.58 -5.66
N PRO A 157 10.14 -16.34 -5.96
CA PRO A 157 10.56 -15.38 -4.93
C PRO A 157 9.49 -15.06 -3.88
N MET A 158 8.20 -15.19 -4.21
CA MET A 158 7.11 -15.02 -3.24
C MET A 158 7.01 -16.16 -2.24
N TYR A 159 7.37 -17.38 -2.66
CA TYR A 159 7.34 -18.54 -1.78
C TYR A 159 8.57 -18.56 -0.89
N ARG A 160 9.76 -18.33 -1.46
CA ARG A 160 11.00 -18.10 -0.70
C ARG A 160 10.84 -16.98 0.34
N LEU A 161 10.25 -15.84 -0.03
CA LEU A 161 9.95 -14.77 0.93
C LEU A 161 9.05 -15.29 2.06
N ARG A 162 7.99 -16.02 1.73
CA ARG A 162 7.05 -16.56 2.71
C ARG A 162 7.70 -17.56 3.67
N GLU A 163 8.52 -18.47 3.17
CA GLU A 163 9.27 -19.44 3.98
C GLU A 163 10.18 -18.73 4.99
N ILE A 164 10.95 -17.75 4.53
CA ILE A 164 11.81 -16.96 5.41
C ILE A 164 10.95 -16.15 6.39
N MET A 165 9.83 -15.55 5.96
CA MET A 165 8.90 -14.84 6.86
C MET A 165 8.30 -15.74 7.96
N VAL A 166 8.00 -17.02 7.66
CA VAL A 166 7.60 -18.01 8.69
C VAL A 166 8.73 -18.21 9.70
N ALA A 167 9.96 -18.43 9.22
CA ALA A 167 11.13 -18.61 10.08
C ALA A 167 11.44 -17.36 10.93
N VAL A 168 11.24 -16.15 10.40
CA VAL A 168 11.33 -14.90 11.18
C VAL A 168 10.23 -14.83 12.23
N ALA A 169 8.99 -15.22 11.92
CA ALA A 169 7.88 -15.19 12.88
C ALA A 169 8.10 -16.17 14.04
N ASP A 170 8.50 -17.41 13.76
CA ASP A 170 8.80 -18.41 14.78
C ASP A 170 10.01 -18.00 15.64
N PHE A 171 11.10 -17.52 15.03
CA PHE A 171 12.28 -17.02 15.74
C PHE A 171 11.98 -15.80 16.63
N ARG A 172 11.19 -14.85 16.10
CA ARG A 172 10.73 -13.66 16.84
C ARG A 172 9.80 -14.01 17.99
N SER A 173 8.91 -14.97 17.78
CA SER A 173 8.04 -15.52 18.82
C SER A 173 8.84 -16.15 19.94
N ALA A 174 9.88 -16.94 19.62
CA ALA A 174 10.77 -17.51 20.63
C ALA A 174 11.44 -16.38 21.43
N TRP A 175 12.18 -15.48 20.76
CA TRP A 175 12.92 -14.35 21.34
C TRP A 175 12.08 -13.45 22.29
N ARG A 176 10.75 -13.47 22.15
CA ARG A 176 9.83 -12.65 22.94
C ARG A 176 9.17 -13.37 24.12
N GLN A 177 9.22 -14.70 24.14
CA GLN A 177 8.54 -15.52 25.15
C GLN A 177 9.51 -16.21 26.12
N GLY A 178 10.75 -16.49 25.70
CA GLY A 178 11.78 -17.04 26.58
C GLY A 178 12.29 -16.03 27.63
N SER A 179 12.58 -16.54 28.83
CA SER A 179 13.00 -15.75 30.00
C SER A 179 14.51 -15.56 30.12
N VAL A 180 15.31 -16.40 29.45
CA VAL A 180 16.79 -16.36 29.46
C VAL A 180 17.27 -16.61 28.03
N TRP A 181 18.28 -15.84 27.60
CA TRP A 181 18.78 -15.86 26.23
C TRP A 181 20.25 -16.22 26.13
N ASP A 182 20.57 -17.14 25.23
CA ASP A 182 21.88 -17.18 24.59
C ASP A 182 21.92 -16.08 23.53
N TYR A 183 22.57 -14.96 23.86
CA TYR A 183 22.72 -13.84 22.95
C TYR A 183 23.56 -14.20 21.71
N ARG A 184 24.54 -15.11 21.80
CA ARG A 184 25.38 -15.51 20.66
C ARG A 184 24.57 -16.36 19.68
N ALA A 185 23.74 -17.28 20.16
CA ALA A 185 22.79 -18.02 19.31
C ALA A 185 21.78 -17.08 18.60
N VAL A 186 21.28 -16.06 19.30
CA VAL A 186 20.32 -15.09 18.73
C VAL A 186 20.97 -14.19 17.66
N VAL A 187 22.20 -13.73 17.89
CA VAL A 187 22.96 -12.96 16.88
C VAL A 187 23.22 -13.83 15.64
N LYS A 188 23.73 -15.05 15.83
CA LYS A 188 23.97 -16.01 14.74
C LYS A 188 22.69 -16.30 13.94
N ARG A 189 21.56 -16.58 14.60
CA ARG A 189 20.30 -16.87 13.89
C ARG A 189 19.71 -15.66 13.18
N SER A 190 19.98 -14.45 13.68
CA SER A 190 19.61 -13.20 12.98
C SER A 190 20.46 -12.98 11.73
N GLN A 191 21.78 -13.24 11.80
CA GLN A 191 22.69 -13.16 10.66
C GLN A 191 22.35 -14.18 9.56
N GLU A 192 22.02 -15.42 9.94
CA GLU A 192 21.51 -16.44 9.00
C GLU A 192 20.27 -15.96 8.25
N LEU A 193 19.26 -15.46 8.96
CA LEU A 193 17.98 -15.04 8.36
C LEU A 193 18.07 -13.74 7.55
N ASP A 194 18.93 -12.78 7.93
CA ASP A 194 19.18 -11.60 7.09
C ASP A 194 20.02 -11.97 5.85
N GLY A 195 20.91 -12.96 5.96
CA GLY A 195 21.61 -13.57 4.83
C GLY A 195 20.66 -14.26 3.84
N GLU A 196 19.68 -15.03 4.32
CA GLU A 196 18.62 -15.61 3.48
C GLU A 196 17.78 -14.52 2.78
N MET A 197 17.44 -13.43 3.48
CA MET A 197 16.73 -12.28 2.91
C MET A 197 17.57 -11.55 1.84
N ALA A 198 18.87 -11.33 2.09
CA ALA A 198 19.77 -10.68 1.15
C ALA A 198 20.04 -11.55 -0.10
N ALA A 199 20.15 -12.87 0.07
CA ALA A 199 20.27 -13.81 -1.04
C ALA A 199 18.99 -13.82 -1.91
N LEU A 200 17.81 -13.79 -1.30
CA LEU A 200 16.53 -13.62 -2.00
C LEU A 200 16.45 -12.28 -2.74
N GLU A 201 16.87 -11.19 -2.11
CA GLU A 201 16.92 -9.85 -2.70
C GLU A 201 17.81 -9.82 -3.96
N ALA A 202 18.97 -10.47 -3.89
CA ALA A 202 19.89 -10.62 -5.01
C ALA A 202 19.39 -11.58 -6.11
N SER A 203 18.52 -12.54 -5.78
CA SER A 203 17.93 -13.47 -6.76
C SER A 203 16.71 -12.91 -7.50
N LEU A 204 16.25 -11.69 -7.20
CA LEU A 204 15.09 -11.10 -7.87
C LEU A 204 15.38 -10.82 -9.37
N PRO A 205 14.45 -11.17 -10.28
CA PRO A 205 14.66 -10.97 -11.71
C PRO A 205 14.69 -9.48 -12.08
N ALA A 206 15.39 -9.12 -13.16
CA ALA A 206 15.59 -7.73 -13.57
C ALA A 206 14.29 -6.91 -13.74
N SER A 207 13.17 -7.56 -14.09
CA SER A 207 11.83 -6.94 -14.20
C SER A 207 11.21 -6.48 -12.86
N TRP A 208 11.84 -6.81 -11.73
CA TRP A 208 11.47 -6.36 -10.38
C TRP A 208 12.40 -5.28 -9.82
N ARG A 209 13.51 -4.98 -10.51
CA ARG A 209 14.46 -3.94 -10.08
C ARG A 209 13.82 -2.56 -10.22
N TYR A 210 13.69 -1.84 -9.11
CA TYR A 210 13.17 -0.48 -9.11
C TYR A 210 14.19 0.53 -9.67
N ARG A 211 13.68 1.62 -10.24
CA ARG A 211 14.48 2.79 -10.62
C ARG A 211 14.50 3.78 -9.47
N VAL A 212 15.67 4.29 -9.11
CA VAL A 212 15.81 5.43 -8.20
C VAL A 212 15.66 6.72 -9.00
N VAL A 213 14.87 7.66 -8.49
CA VAL A 213 14.74 9.02 -9.02
C VAL A 213 15.18 9.99 -7.93
N HIS A 214 16.06 10.93 -8.28
CA HIS A 214 16.49 12.00 -7.40
C HIS A 214 15.75 13.29 -7.75
N THR A 215 15.32 14.06 -6.74
CA THR A 215 14.72 15.39 -6.91
C THR A 215 14.82 16.19 -5.60
N THR A 216 14.77 17.52 -5.71
CA THR A 216 14.60 18.47 -4.60
C THR A 216 13.13 18.90 -4.40
N ASP A 217 12.21 18.41 -5.23
CA ASP A 217 10.79 18.76 -5.20
C ASP A 217 10.02 18.04 -4.06
N ASP A 218 9.01 18.73 -3.52
CA ASP A 218 8.10 18.26 -2.47
C ASP A 218 8.83 17.48 -1.33
N PRO A 219 9.85 18.09 -0.66
CA PRO A 219 10.72 17.40 0.30
C PRO A 219 9.99 16.87 1.55
N GLU A 220 8.77 17.35 1.83
CA GLU A 220 7.86 16.80 2.84
C GLU A 220 7.32 15.39 2.48
N ILE A 221 7.40 15.01 1.19
CA ILE A 221 7.09 13.67 0.67
C ILE A 221 8.38 12.94 0.27
N VAL A 222 9.30 13.61 -0.44
CA VAL A 222 10.55 13.02 -0.97
C VAL A 222 11.71 13.27 0.00
N VAL A 223 11.68 12.57 1.14
CA VAL A 223 12.75 12.62 2.15
C VAL A 223 14.07 12.08 1.56
N ASN A 224 15.20 12.67 1.97
CA ASN A 224 16.54 12.39 1.44
C ASN A 224 16.71 12.65 -0.07
N GLY A 225 15.82 13.43 -0.68
CA GLY A 225 15.93 13.86 -2.09
C GLY A 225 15.85 12.73 -3.11
N ARG A 226 15.30 11.56 -2.75
CA ARG A 226 15.16 10.40 -3.64
C ARG A 226 13.90 9.58 -3.38
N TYR A 227 13.35 8.99 -4.44
CA TYR A 227 12.26 8.02 -4.35
C TYR A 227 12.46 6.84 -5.31
N HIS A 228 11.77 5.74 -5.02
CA HIS A 228 11.81 4.51 -5.81
C HIS A 228 10.59 4.41 -6.74
N VAL A 229 10.83 3.93 -7.96
CA VAL A 229 9.81 3.62 -8.97
C VAL A 229 9.86 2.13 -9.30
N TYR A 230 8.88 1.40 -8.79
CA TYR A 230 8.63 -0.02 -9.01
C TYR A 230 7.69 -0.22 -10.20
N SER A 231 7.87 -1.29 -10.98
CA SER A 231 7.09 -1.55 -12.20
C SER A 231 5.58 -1.68 -11.94
N ASN A 232 5.19 -2.13 -10.74
CA ASN A 232 3.81 -2.08 -10.26
C ASN A 232 3.73 -2.00 -8.72
N TYR A 233 2.54 -1.67 -8.20
CA TYR A 233 2.26 -1.52 -6.76
C TYR A 233 2.49 -2.83 -5.96
N TRP A 234 2.30 -3.99 -6.59
CA TRP A 234 2.53 -5.27 -5.93
C TRP A 234 4.03 -5.57 -5.78
N GLN A 235 4.88 -5.26 -6.76
CA GLN A 235 6.34 -5.37 -6.58
C GLN A 235 6.84 -4.43 -5.47
N ALA A 236 6.32 -3.19 -5.41
CA ALA A 236 6.62 -2.25 -4.32
C ALA A 236 6.28 -2.86 -2.94
N GLN A 237 5.16 -3.59 -2.86
CA GLN A 237 4.76 -4.34 -1.67
C GLN A 237 5.79 -5.39 -1.27
N VAL A 238 6.25 -6.23 -2.21
CA VAL A 238 7.20 -7.31 -1.90
C VAL A 238 8.53 -6.75 -1.40
N TRP A 239 9.04 -5.72 -2.07
CA TRP A 239 10.24 -4.99 -1.65
C TRP A 239 10.12 -4.44 -0.22
N ASN A 240 8.96 -3.91 0.16
CA ASN A 240 8.73 -3.44 1.53
C ASN A 240 8.50 -4.58 2.54
N SER A 241 7.92 -5.72 2.15
CA SER A 241 7.87 -6.92 3.01
C SER A 241 9.28 -7.43 3.35
N ILE A 242 10.20 -7.49 2.36
CA ILE A 242 11.62 -7.84 2.60
C ILE A 242 12.22 -6.88 3.62
N ARG A 243 12.15 -5.56 3.36
CA ARG A 243 12.69 -4.53 4.28
C ARG A 243 12.09 -4.61 5.68
N THR A 244 10.79 -4.87 5.81
CA THR A 244 10.12 -5.03 7.11
C THR A 244 10.74 -6.17 7.91
N CYS A 245 11.00 -7.31 7.28
CA CYS A 245 11.56 -8.48 7.95
C CYS A 245 13.04 -8.27 8.31
N ARG A 246 13.84 -7.67 7.41
CA ARG A 246 15.23 -7.28 7.69
C ARG A 246 15.31 -6.27 8.85
N LEU A 247 14.43 -5.27 8.88
CA LEU A 247 14.30 -4.32 10.00
C LEU A 247 13.94 -5.03 11.33
N LEU A 248 13.01 -6.00 11.32
CA LEU A 248 12.66 -6.77 12.52
C LEU A 248 13.83 -7.62 13.03
N LEU A 249 14.51 -8.36 12.14
CA LEU A 249 15.65 -9.21 12.46
C LEU A 249 16.83 -8.41 13.02
N LEU A 250 17.25 -7.37 12.32
CA LEU A 250 18.40 -6.54 12.72
C LEU A 250 18.08 -5.71 13.98
N SER A 251 16.81 -5.37 14.22
CA SER A 251 16.39 -4.80 15.52
C SER A 251 16.58 -5.80 16.67
N MET A 252 16.19 -7.06 16.48
CA MET A 252 16.39 -8.13 17.47
C MET A 252 17.89 -8.43 17.68
N MET A 253 18.68 -8.53 16.61
CA MET A 253 20.13 -8.70 16.66
C MET A 253 20.80 -7.57 17.45
N ARG A 254 20.47 -6.31 17.16
CA ARG A 254 21.00 -5.15 17.89
C ARG A 254 20.58 -5.15 19.37
N GLN A 255 19.34 -5.52 19.68
CA GLN A 255 18.87 -5.64 21.06
C GLN A 255 19.61 -6.77 21.80
N ALA A 256 19.89 -7.90 21.15
CA ALA A 256 20.70 -9.00 21.71
C ALA A 256 22.16 -8.58 21.96
N LEU A 257 22.79 -7.90 21.01
CA LEU A 257 24.15 -7.34 21.15
C LEU A 257 24.25 -6.39 22.34
N LEU A 258 23.37 -5.38 22.40
CA LEU A 258 23.30 -4.42 23.52
C LEU A 258 23.11 -5.13 24.88
N ALA A 259 22.18 -6.09 24.94
CA ALA A 259 21.93 -6.83 26.18
C ALA A 259 23.10 -7.73 26.59
N GLY A 260 23.84 -8.29 25.64
CA GLY A 260 25.03 -9.13 25.87
C GLY A 260 26.29 -8.34 26.26
N PHE A 261 26.50 -7.15 25.69
CA PHE A 261 27.55 -6.21 26.13
C PHE A 261 27.30 -5.73 27.57
N ALA A 262 26.03 -5.55 27.97
CA ALA A 262 25.64 -5.09 29.30
C ALA A 262 25.58 -6.20 30.38
N ARG A 263 26.14 -7.39 30.12
CA ARG A 263 26.27 -8.46 31.13
C ARG A 263 27.56 -8.31 31.92
N THR A 264 27.62 -8.95 33.10
CA THR A 264 28.82 -9.02 33.94
C THR A 264 29.12 -10.50 34.26
N PRO A 265 30.19 -11.10 33.70
CA PRO A 265 31.04 -10.56 32.63
C PRO A 265 30.24 -10.35 31.31
N PRO A 266 30.73 -9.51 30.39
CA PRO A 266 30.11 -9.35 29.07
C PRO A 266 30.07 -10.69 28.32
N VAL A 267 28.97 -10.93 27.58
CA VAL A 267 28.85 -12.10 26.68
C VAL A 267 29.54 -11.82 25.34
N PHE A 268 29.67 -10.53 25.00
CA PHE A 268 30.35 -10.00 23.83
C PHE A 268 31.52 -9.13 24.29
N ASP A 269 32.73 -9.48 23.87
CA ASP A 269 33.99 -8.86 24.29
C ASP A 269 35.03 -8.77 23.16
N GLN A 270 34.75 -9.38 22.00
CA GLN A 270 35.69 -9.43 20.88
C GLN A 270 35.54 -8.21 19.95
N PRO A 271 36.61 -7.79 19.24
CA PRO A 271 36.53 -6.74 18.23
C PRO A 271 35.47 -7.01 17.15
N GLN A 272 35.25 -8.28 16.79
CA GLN A 272 34.21 -8.71 15.85
C GLN A 272 32.80 -8.39 16.37
N ASP A 273 32.53 -8.62 17.66
CA ASP A 273 31.20 -8.37 18.23
C ASP A 273 30.82 -6.87 18.11
N MET A 274 31.80 -5.96 18.21
CA MET A 274 31.61 -4.52 17.97
C MET A 274 31.47 -4.15 16.48
N GLN A 275 32.12 -4.89 15.57
CA GLN A 275 31.94 -4.71 14.13
C GLN A 275 30.53 -5.14 13.70
N ASP A 276 30.08 -6.32 14.12
CA ASP A 276 28.72 -6.84 13.89
C ASP A 276 27.65 -5.83 14.37
N PHE A 277 27.88 -5.21 15.53
CA PHE A 277 27.03 -4.15 16.08
C PHE A 277 27.01 -2.88 15.20
N ALA A 278 28.17 -2.43 14.71
CA ALA A 278 28.26 -1.27 13.83
C ALA A 278 27.61 -1.54 12.47
N GLU A 279 27.87 -2.69 11.85
CA GLU A 279 27.30 -3.08 10.55
C GLU A 279 25.79 -3.29 10.62
N CYS A 280 25.29 -3.97 11.66
CA CYS A 280 23.86 -4.09 11.93
C CYS A 280 23.19 -2.71 12.04
N THR A 281 23.82 -1.77 12.74
CA THR A 281 23.28 -0.41 12.95
C THR A 281 23.30 0.41 11.66
N ASN A 282 24.38 0.35 10.89
CA ASN A 282 24.48 0.99 9.58
C ASN A 282 23.46 0.42 8.58
N THR A 283 23.21 -0.88 8.63
CA THR A 283 22.20 -1.54 7.77
C THR A 283 20.78 -1.16 8.16
N LEU A 284 20.49 -1.01 9.46
CA LEU A 284 19.21 -0.45 9.91
C LEU A 284 18.96 0.97 9.36
N TYR A 285 19.94 1.87 9.41
CA TYR A 285 19.78 3.22 8.84
C TYR A 285 19.57 3.19 7.31
N LYS A 286 20.31 2.35 6.58
CA LYS A 286 20.10 2.15 5.13
C LYS A 286 18.67 1.70 4.83
N LEU A 287 18.16 0.69 5.56
CA LEU A 287 16.79 0.18 5.40
C LEU A 287 15.72 1.24 5.71
N GLN A 288 15.92 2.08 6.75
CA GLN A 288 15.01 3.20 7.03
C GLN A 288 14.98 4.21 5.87
N ALA A 289 16.13 4.58 5.32
CA ALA A 289 16.25 5.49 4.18
C ALA A 289 15.68 4.91 2.86
N GLU A 290 15.61 3.58 2.72
CA GLU A 290 14.93 2.94 1.59
C GLU A 290 13.43 2.79 1.77
N VAL A 291 12.95 2.58 3.00
CA VAL A 291 11.50 2.64 3.31
C VAL A 291 11.00 4.05 3.03
N GLN A 292 11.72 5.09 3.46
CA GLN A 292 11.44 6.49 3.11
C GLN A 292 11.32 6.69 1.59
N ALA A 293 12.31 6.22 0.82
CA ALA A 293 12.29 6.32 -0.64
C ALA A 293 11.16 5.49 -1.31
N SER A 294 10.63 4.45 -0.67
CA SER A 294 9.53 3.63 -1.22
C SER A 294 8.14 4.26 -1.07
N VAL A 295 7.92 5.08 -0.02
CA VAL A 295 6.62 5.64 0.35
C VAL A 295 5.91 6.42 -0.77
N PRO A 296 6.59 7.30 -1.53
CA PRO A 296 5.91 8.15 -2.52
C PRO A 296 5.07 7.37 -3.55
N GLN A 297 5.53 6.21 -4.04
CA GLN A 297 4.73 5.41 -4.96
C GLN A 297 3.47 4.81 -4.32
N HIS A 298 3.55 4.38 -3.05
CA HIS A 298 2.40 3.80 -2.37
C HIS A 298 1.31 4.84 -2.02
N ILE A 299 1.69 6.09 -1.71
CA ILE A 299 0.74 7.17 -1.42
C ILE A 299 0.21 7.88 -2.69
N GLY A 300 0.72 7.53 -3.88
CA GLY A 300 0.22 8.02 -5.16
C GLY A 300 0.96 9.24 -5.73
N TYR A 301 2.13 9.60 -5.18
CA TYR A 301 2.94 10.75 -5.60
C TYR A 301 3.28 10.75 -7.10
N LEU A 302 3.62 9.58 -7.65
CA LEU A 302 3.92 9.40 -9.08
C LEU A 302 2.73 9.78 -9.98
N SER A 303 1.50 9.50 -9.54
CA SER A 303 0.29 9.92 -10.26
C SER A 303 0.11 11.44 -10.20
N ALA A 304 0.41 12.05 -9.06
CA ALA A 304 0.34 13.50 -8.86
C ALA A 304 1.41 14.26 -9.67
N ILE A 305 2.60 13.69 -9.87
CA ILE A 305 3.61 14.22 -10.81
C ILE A 305 3.06 14.16 -12.24
N ARG A 306 2.65 12.97 -12.72
CA ARG A 306 2.10 12.79 -14.09
C ARG A 306 0.91 13.71 -14.37
N GLN A 307 0.08 13.97 -13.38
CA GLN A 307 -1.04 14.91 -13.47
C GLN A 307 -0.56 16.37 -13.55
N ARG A 308 0.41 16.78 -12.73
CA ARG A 308 1.05 18.12 -12.81
C ARG A 308 1.72 18.35 -14.16
N GLU A 309 2.46 17.37 -14.69
CA GLU A 309 3.10 17.40 -16.01
C GLU A 309 2.06 17.59 -17.13
N ARG A 310 0.98 16.78 -17.15
CA ARG A 310 -0.11 16.91 -18.13
C ARG A 310 -0.78 18.28 -18.09
N TYR A 311 -0.98 18.87 -16.90
CA TYR A 311 -1.53 20.22 -16.77
C TYR A 311 -0.55 21.33 -17.15
N ALA A 312 0.76 21.14 -16.97
CA ALA A 312 1.77 22.09 -17.42
C ALA A 312 1.82 22.15 -18.95
N ASN A 313 1.86 20.97 -19.60
CA ASN A 313 1.96 20.86 -21.06
C ASN A 313 0.68 21.31 -21.78
N ASN A 314 -0.49 21.19 -21.14
CA ASN A 314 -1.78 21.61 -21.70
C ASN A 314 -2.15 23.09 -21.40
N LYS A 315 -1.23 23.90 -20.84
CA LYS A 315 -1.44 25.35 -20.82
C LYS A 315 -1.29 25.90 -22.25
N PRO A 316 -2.29 26.61 -22.81
CA PRO A 316 -2.03 27.41 -24.00
C PRO A 316 -0.98 28.45 -23.65
N SER A 317 0.02 28.63 -24.52
CA SER A 317 0.92 29.76 -24.46
C SER A 317 0.09 31.04 -24.52
N SER A 318 0.18 31.90 -23.51
CA SER A 318 -0.42 33.25 -23.56
C SER A 318 -0.01 33.93 -24.88
N PRO A 319 -0.92 34.57 -25.60
CA PRO A 319 -0.57 35.24 -26.85
C PRO A 319 0.52 36.26 -26.56
N VAL A 320 1.64 36.15 -27.28
CA VAL A 320 2.67 37.19 -27.27
C VAL A 320 2.02 38.43 -27.87
N THR A 321 1.85 39.47 -27.06
CA THR A 321 1.36 40.76 -27.53
C THR A 321 2.51 41.46 -28.25
N ASP A 322 2.69 41.12 -29.54
CA ASP A 322 3.70 41.74 -30.40
C ASP A 322 3.50 43.26 -30.46
N ASN A 323 4.41 43.97 -29.82
CA ASN A 323 4.26 45.38 -29.50
C ASN A 323 4.78 46.27 -30.63
N THR A 324 4.12 46.20 -31.79
CA THR A 324 4.56 46.92 -33.01
C THR A 324 3.42 47.61 -33.76
N SER A 325 3.02 48.80 -33.31
CA SER A 325 2.60 49.87 -34.22
C SER A 325 2.97 51.24 -33.65
N SER A 326 3.70 52.03 -34.43
CA SER A 326 4.22 53.34 -34.01
C SER A 326 3.54 54.46 -34.77
N ARG A 327 3.11 55.54 -34.08
CA ARG A 327 3.12 56.91 -34.63
C ARG A 327 2.87 58.03 -33.61
N SER A 328 3.90 58.85 -33.44
CA SER A 328 3.89 60.33 -33.43
C SER A 328 2.90 61.14 -32.55
N SER A 329 3.52 61.91 -31.65
CA SER A 329 3.47 63.40 -31.55
C SER A 329 2.55 64.13 -30.55
N SER A 330 3.04 65.32 -30.17
CA SER A 330 2.41 66.43 -29.40
C SER A 330 1.94 66.21 -27.96
N SER A 331 2.76 66.66 -27.01
CA SER A 331 2.30 67.47 -25.87
C SER A 331 2.06 68.94 -26.33
N PRO A 332 1.36 69.82 -25.59
CA PRO A 332 1.99 70.47 -24.41
C PRO A 332 1.05 70.83 -23.23
N SER A 333 1.64 71.22 -22.09
CA SER A 333 1.17 72.18 -21.04
C SER A 333 -0.30 72.19 -20.57
N SER A 334 -0.62 72.29 -19.27
CA SER A 334 -0.16 73.40 -18.41
C SER A 334 -0.35 73.18 -16.88
N SER A 335 0.16 74.16 -16.10
CA SER A 335 -0.06 74.58 -14.69
C SER A 335 -1.31 74.08 -13.91
N SER A 336 -1.36 74.07 -12.57
CA SER A 336 -0.73 75.00 -11.60
C SER A 336 -0.49 74.45 -10.17
N SER A 337 0.09 75.29 -9.31
CA SER A 337 0.24 75.19 -7.84
C SER A 337 -1.10 75.09 -7.07
N SER A 338 -1.20 74.87 -5.74
CA SER A 338 -0.33 75.33 -4.63
C SER A 338 -0.48 74.53 -3.31
N SER A 339 0.42 74.76 -2.35
CA SER A 339 0.32 74.44 -0.89
C SER A 339 0.35 75.77 -0.09
N PRO A 340 0.52 75.85 1.27
CA PRO A 340 0.49 74.88 2.39
C PRO A 340 -0.49 75.43 3.50
N PRO A 341 -0.24 75.42 4.84
CA PRO A 341 0.48 74.53 5.79
C PRO A 341 -0.54 73.88 6.78
N SER A 342 -0.38 73.61 8.10
CA SER A 342 0.67 73.75 9.14
C SER A 342 0.43 72.79 10.34
N SER A 343 1.48 72.57 11.16
CA SER A 343 1.53 72.31 12.63
C SER A 343 0.39 71.57 13.38
N SER A 344 0.64 70.63 14.30
CA SER A 344 1.85 69.99 14.86
C SER A 344 1.39 68.79 15.75
N SER A 345 2.13 68.08 16.63
CA SER A 345 3.41 68.25 17.34
C SER A 345 4.07 66.88 17.68
N SER A 346 5.26 66.92 18.27
CA SER A 346 6.03 65.78 18.84
C SER A 346 6.22 66.02 20.38
N PRO A 347 6.94 65.20 21.23
CA PRO A 347 8.12 64.38 20.90
C PRO A 347 8.31 62.99 21.56
N SER A 348 9.07 62.15 20.84
CA SER A 348 10.16 61.25 21.29
C SER A 348 10.01 60.28 22.48
N SER A 349 10.25 59.00 22.19
CA SER A 349 11.43 58.29 22.73
C SER A 349 11.96 57.30 21.68
N SER A 350 13.24 56.89 21.78
CA SER A 350 13.94 56.18 20.71
C SER A 350 14.62 54.89 21.18
N SER A 351 14.53 53.85 20.35
CA SER A 351 15.51 52.76 20.32
C SER A 351 15.62 52.23 18.89
N SER A 352 16.85 51.92 18.45
CA SER A 352 17.18 51.57 17.08
C SER A 352 17.21 50.06 16.87
N SER A 353 16.53 49.57 15.83
CA SER A 353 16.74 48.23 15.29
C SER A 353 17.07 48.33 13.79
N SER A 354 18.06 47.55 13.34
CA SER A 354 18.52 47.53 11.96
C SER A 354 17.62 46.64 11.09
N SER A 355 17.07 47.20 10.02
CA SER A 355 16.17 46.50 9.11
C SER A 355 16.92 45.64 8.10
N SER A 356 17.14 44.36 8.42
CA SER A 356 17.36 43.32 7.42
C SER A 356 16.03 42.79 6.89
N SER A 357 15.91 42.67 5.57
CA SER A 357 14.66 42.31 4.89
C SER A 357 14.35 40.81 4.99
N SER A 358 13.55 40.41 5.98
CA SER A 358 12.97 39.07 6.06
C SER A 358 11.60 39.02 5.37
N ALA A 359 11.56 38.45 4.16
CA ALA A 359 10.28 38.13 3.51
C ALA A 359 9.54 37.05 4.33
N PRO A 360 8.24 37.21 4.61
CA PRO A 360 7.51 36.30 5.49
C PRO A 360 7.32 34.92 4.84
N TYR A 361 8.01 33.91 5.37
CA TYR A 361 7.83 32.52 5.00
C TYR A 361 6.42 32.05 5.43
N THR A 362 5.51 31.95 4.47
CA THR A 362 4.15 31.46 4.72
C THR A 362 4.15 29.92 4.75
N PRO A 363 3.73 29.28 5.87
CA PRO A 363 3.63 27.83 5.93
C PRO A 363 2.51 27.36 4.98
N LYS A 364 2.89 26.72 3.87
CA LYS A 364 1.95 26.13 2.93
C LYS A 364 1.17 25.02 3.64
N THR A 365 -0.12 25.25 3.87
CA THR A 365 -1.01 24.28 4.50
C THR A 365 -1.09 23.00 3.67
N LEU A 366 -0.99 21.84 4.35
CA LEU A 366 -0.77 20.51 3.75
C LEU A 366 -2.04 19.90 3.11
N ILE A 367 -2.94 20.75 2.60
CA ILE A 367 -4.32 20.43 2.24
C ILE A 367 -4.64 21.00 0.83
N THR A 368 -5.50 20.30 0.08
CA THR A 368 -6.14 20.70 -1.20
C THR A 368 -5.27 20.99 -2.45
N ARG A 369 -4.19 20.22 -2.72
CA ARG A 369 -3.63 20.11 -4.10
C ARG A 369 -3.40 18.71 -4.70
N LEU A 370 -3.86 17.64 -4.06
CA LEU A 370 -4.10 16.35 -4.74
C LEU A 370 -5.52 16.35 -5.36
N GLY A 371 -5.63 16.93 -6.56
CA GLY A 371 -6.91 17.10 -7.26
C GLY A 371 -7.49 15.79 -7.79
N LEU A 372 -8.73 15.47 -7.39
CA LEU A 372 -9.53 14.35 -7.89
C LEU A 372 -9.55 14.31 -9.44
N LEU A 373 -9.01 13.24 -10.05
CA LEU A 373 -9.27 12.89 -11.45
C LEU A 373 -9.19 11.39 -11.71
N ALA A 374 -9.77 10.98 -12.83
CA ALA A 374 -9.92 9.60 -13.28
C ALA A 374 -8.60 8.96 -13.77
N PHE A 375 -8.61 7.63 -13.85
CA PHE A 375 -7.46 6.79 -14.18
C PHE A 375 -7.47 6.42 -15.68
N PRO A 376 -6.37 6.59 -16.43
CA PRO A 376 -6.29 6.16 -17.83
C PRO A 376 -6.05 4.65 -17.90
N TRP A 377 -7.01 3.90 -18.45
CA TRP A 377 -6.95 2.43 -18.52
C TRP A 377 -6.25 1.90 -19.79
N SER A 378 -5.85 2.77 -20.71
CA SER A 378 -5.05 2.45 -21.91
C SER A 378 -3.81 1.63 -21.60
N ASP A 379 -3.14 1.96 -20.51
CA ASP A 379 -1.84 1.45 -20.10
C ASP A 379 -1.91 -0.02 -19.58
N PHE A 380 -3.09 -0.64 -19.65
CA PHE A 380 -3.38 -2.00 -19.16
C PHE A 380 -4.07 -2.90 -20.19
N ALA A 381 -4.29 -2.42 -21.42
CA ALA A 381 -4.66 -3.31 -22.54
C ALA A 381 -3.46 -4.22 -22.88
N PRO A 382 -3.69 -5.50 -23.22
CA PRO A 382 -2.62 -6.34 -23.76
C PRO A 382 -2.16 -5.80 -25.12
N GLU A 383 -0.85 -5.64 -25.30
CA GLU A 383 -0.24 -5.36 -26.60
C GLU A 383 -0.77 -6.34 -27.66
N PRO A 384 -1.25 -5.87 -28.83
CA PRO A 384 -1.70 -6.75 -29.89
C PRO A 384 -0.51 -7.56 -30.40
N SER A 385 -0.59 -8.89 -30.30
CA SER A 385 0.47 -9.78 -30.75
C SER A 385 0.78 -9.53 -32.23
N PRO A 386 2.07 -9.42 -32.62
CA PRO A 386 2.44 -9.13 -34.00
C PRO A 386 1.94 -10.28 -34.89
N SER A 387 0.99 -9.96 -35.77
CA SER A 387 0.36 -10.95 -36.64
C SER A 387 1.37 -11.51 -37.64
N SER A 388 1.44 -12.84 -37.71
CA SER A 388 2.25 -13.52 -38.71
C SER A 388 1.72 -13.20 -40.10
N SER A 389 2.63 -12.77 -40.99
CA SER A 389 2.30 -12.50 -42.38
C SER A 389 1.83 -13.76 -43.11
N SER A 390 0.82 -13.61 -43.95
CA SER A 390 0.42 -14.60 -44.96
C SER A 390 -0.19 -13.88 -46.17
N PRO A 391 0.08 -14.33 -47.41
CA PRO A 391 -0.10 -13.50 -48.60
C PRO A 391 -1.51 -13.54 -49.20
N SER A 392 -1.86 -12.46 -49.90
CA SER A 392 -3.12 -12.33 -50.65
C SER A 392 -3.21 -13.32 -51.82
N PRO A 393 -4.32 -14.08 -51.98
CA PRO A 393 -4.57 -14.88 -53.18
C PRO A 393 -5.07 -14.01 -54.35
N SER A 394 -4.73 -14.39 -55.58
CA SER A 394 -5.12 -13.71 -56.82
C SER A 394 -6.34 -14.34 -57.51
N LYS A 395 -7.02 -13.58 -58.38
CA LYS A 395 -8.30 -13.96 -59.01
C LYS A 395 -8.18 -15.05 -60.09
N LYS A 396 -9.15 -15.97 -60.11
CA LYS A 396 -9.87 -16.56 -61.28
C LYS A 396 -11.08 -17.35 -60.73
N THR A 397 -12.34 -17.20 -61.18
CA THR A 397 -12.98 -17.75 -62.42
C THR A 397 -12.74 -19.27 -62.58
N THR A 398 -13.75 -20.17 -62.73
CA THR A 398 -15.06 -20.07 -63.43
C THR A 398 -16.13 -21.03 -62.81
N THR A 399 -17.32 -21.17 -63.42
CA THR A 399 -18.58 -21.83 -62.93
C THR A 399 -18.88 -23.20 -63.63
N PRO A 400 -20.10 -23.81 -63.62
CA PRO A 400 -20.79 -24.51 -62.50
C PRO A 400 -21.46 -25.89 -62.84
N SER A 401 -21.88 -26.69 -61.84
CA SER A 401 -22.94 -27.75 -61.85
C SER A 401 -23.04 -28.41 -60.44
N THR A 402 -24.17 -28.53 -59.72
CA THR A 402 -25.38 -29.42 -59.85
C THR A 402 -25.06 -30.93 -59.74
N ASP A 403 -25.64 -31.76 -58.85
CA ASP A 403 -26.72 -31.61 -57.85
C ASP A 403 -26.58 -32.58 -56.65
N THR A 404 -27.15 -32.24 -55.48
CA THR A 404 -27.59 -33.19 -54.42
C THR A 404 -28.83 -32.64 -53.70
N ALA A 405 -29.78 -33.52 -53.34
CA ALA A 405 -31.15 -33.16 -52.94
C ALA A 405 -31.34 -32.75 -51.46
N ASP A 406 -32.52 -32.17 -51.18
CA ASP A 406 -32.92 -31.57 -49.89
C ASP A 406 -33.10 -32.56 -48.72
N ALA A 407 -32.88 -32.04 -47.50
CA ALA A 407 -33.66 -32.42 -46.32
C ALA A 407 -33.62 -31.32 -45.21
N ASP A 408 -34.81 -30.80 -44.90
CA ASP A 408 -35.19 -30.00 -43.72
C ASP A 408 -34.59 -28.58 -43.54
N ALA A 409 -35.41 -27.63 -43.08
CA ALA A 409 -35.16 -26.20 -43.22
C ALA A 409 -35.33 -25.38 -41.93
N THR A 410 -34.28 -24.66 -41.53
CA THR A 410 -34.32 -23.65 -40.46
C THR A 410 -34.42 -22.22 -41.05
N PRO A 411 -35.46 -21.44 -40.74
CA PRO A 411 -35.55 -20.04 -41.16
C PRO A 411 -34.48 -19.16 -40.48
N PRO A 412 -33.90 -18.17 -41.18
CA PRO A 412 -32.86 -17.31 -40.62
C PRO A 412 -33.45 -16.17 -39.78
N PHE A 413 -32.86 -15.90 -38.61
CA PHE A 413 -33.06 -14.63 -37.90
C PHE A 413 -31.84 -14.25 -37.05
N TYR A 414 -30.85 -13.63 -37.70
CA TYR A 414 -29.70 -13.00 -37.04
C TYR A 414 -29.60 -11.51 -37.42
N ASP A 415 -30.74 -10.83 -37.41
CA ASP A 415 -30.79 -9.37 -37.50
C ASP A 415 -30.32 -8.71 -36.20
N ALA A 416 -29.72 -7.53 -36.33
CA ALA A 416 -28.89 -6.93 -35.30
C ALA A 416 -29.65 -6.58 -34.01
N TYR A 417 -29.31 -7.28 -32.92
CA TYR A 417 -29.28 -6.62 -31.62
C TYR A 417 -28.18 -5.54 -31.64
N PRO A 418 -28.44 -4.32 -31.13
CA PRO A 418 -27.38 -3.34 -30.94
C PRO A 418 -26.32 -3.90 -29.99
N PRO A 419 -25.03 -3.53 -30.14
CA PRO A 419 -24.00 -3.96 -29.21
C PRO A 419 -24.38 -3.55 -27.79
N PHE A 420 -24.27 -4.49 -26.84
CA PHE A 420 -24.38 -4.19 -25.41
C PHE A 420 -23.41 -3.05 -25.09
N SER A 421 -23.94 -1.94 -24.58
CA SER A 421 -23.14 -0.73 -24.40
C SER A 421 -22.00 -0.94 -23.40
N ASP A 422 -20.85 -0.31 -23.67
CA ASP A 422 -19.67 -0.35 -22.81
C ASP A 422 -19.87 0.38 -21.46
N ASP A 423 -21.09 0.84 -21.16
CA ASP A 423 -21.48 1.47 -19.91
C ASP A 423 -21.11 0.64 -18.67
N TRP A 424 -21.10 -0.70 -18.78
CA TRP A 424 -20.67 -1.56 -17.67
C TRP A 424 -19.15 -1.50 -17.43
N GLN A 425 -18.36 -1.39 -18.51
CA GLN A 425 -16.91 -1.16 -18.40
C GLN A 425 -16.67 0.24 -17.85
N LEU A 426 -17.34 1.25 -18.42
CA LEU A 426 -17.23 2.65 -18.01
C LEU A 426 -17.57 2.84 -16.52
N ALA A 427 -18.69 2.26 -16.06
CA ALA A 427 -19.08 2.25 -14.65
C ALA A 427 -18.03 1.60 -13.75
N SER A 428 -17.34 0.55 -14.21
CA SER A 428 -16.26 -0.09 -13.45
C SER A 428 -15.02 0.80 -13.30
N THR A 429 -14.70 1.66 -14.29
CA THR A 429 -13.51 2.54 -14.24
C THR A 429 -13.58 3.60 -13.13
N HIS A 430 -14.78 3.91 -12.65
CA HIS A 430 -15.04 4.86 -11.57
C HIS A 430 -15.14 4.21 -10.17
N LEU A 431 -15.11 2.87 -10.07
CA LEU A 431 -15.16 2.19 -8.77
C LEU A 431 -13.83 2.35 -8.02
N PRO A 432 -13.84 2.74 -6.73
CA PRO A 432 -12.62 2.94 -5.96
C PRO A 432 -11.95 1.59 -5.66
N VAL A 433 -10.84 1.32 -6.36
CA VAL A 433 -9.95 0.18 -6.05
C VAL A 433 -9.56 0.23 -4.58
N VAL A 434 -9.97 -0.77 -3.80
CA VAL A 434 -9.73 -0.83 -2.36
C VAL A 434 -8.27 -1.24 -2.10
N ARG A 435 -7.36 -0.26 -2.08
CA ARG A 435 -5.90 -0.42 -1.89
C ARG A 435 -5.47 -1.01 -0.52
N SER A 436 -6.41 -1.46 0.30
CA SER A 436 -6.26 -1.70 1.75
C SER A 436 -5.28 -2.82 2.13
N TYR A 437 -5.15 -3.87 1.32
CA TYR A 437 -4.27 -5.00 1.65
C TYR A 437 -2.79 -4.70 1.44
N GLY A 438 -2.45 -3.86 0.47
CA GLY A 438 -1.07 -3.39 0.30
C GLY A 438 -0.67 -2.45 1.45
N SER A 439 -1.51 -1.46 1.71
CA SER A 439 -1.26 -0.49 2.77
C SER A 439 -1.08 -1.07 4.17
N ALA A 440 -1.62 -2.27 4.48
CA ALA A 440 -1.45 -2.89 5.79
C ALA A 440 0.03 -3.15 6.14
N VAL A 441 0.84 -3.67 5.21
CA VAL A 441 2.28 -3.85 5.44
C VAL A 441 2.98 -2.51 5.51
N LEU A 442 2.68 -1.56 4.60
CA LEU A 442 3.34 -0.24 4.62
C LEU A 442 3.08 0.51 5.92
N LEU A 443 1.85 0.48 6.44
CA LEU A 443 1.49 1.08 7.72
C LEU A 443 2.22 0.43 8.89
N TRP A 444 2.38 -0.90 8.85
CA TRP A 444 3.23 -1.61 9.82
C TRP A 444 4.72 -1.28 9.66
N THR A 445 5.21 -1.11 8.43
CA THR A 445 6.61 -0.74 8.14
C THR A 445 6.91 0.67 8.66
N LEU A 446 6.01 1.63 8.40
CA LEU A 446 6.10 3.00 8.91
C LEU A 446 6.02 3.04 10.43
N PHE A 447 5.09 2.28 11.03
CA PHE A 447 5.01 2.16 12.47
C PHE A 447 6.31 1.58 13.06
N LEU A 448 6.83 0.49 12.49
CA LEU A 448 8.11 -0.11 12.90
C LEU A 448 9.25 0.91 12.80
N VAL A 449 9.42 1.58 11.66
CA VAL A 449 10.46 2.61 11.47
C VAL A 449 10.32 3.73 12.50
N GLY A 450 9.13 4.26 12.76
CA GLY A 450 8.91 5.27 13.80
C GLY A 450 9.09 4.77 15.24
N ASN A 451 9.04 3.46 15.46
CA ASN A 451 9.02 2.81 16.77
C ASN A 451 10.29 1.98 17.06
N MET A 452 11.37 2.16 16.29
CA MET A 452 12.68 1.55 16.53
C MET A 452 13.61 2.45 17.36
N ASP A 453 14.54 1.82 18.07
CA ASP A 453 15.37 2.53 19.06
C ASP A 453 16.58 3.26 18.43
N VAL A 454 16.95 2.92 17.19
CA VAL A 454 17.92 3.66 16.38
C VAL A 454 17.34 4.90 15.70
N THR A 455 16.02 5.01 15.58
CA THR A 455 15.36 6.01 14.73
C THR A 455 15.63 7.44 15.20
N THR A 456 16.04 8.33 14.29
CA THR A 456 16.23 9.77 14.58
C THR A 456 14.90 10.47 14.88
N ARG A 457 14.92 11.55 15.67
CA ARG A 457 13.67 12.25 16.07
C ARG A 457 12.87 12.75 14.85
N ALA A 458 13.57 13.19 13.81
CA ALA A 458 13.00 13.57 12.51
C ALA A 458 12.27 12.39 11.82
N THR A 459 12.90 11.21 11.75
CA THR A 459 12.30 10.03 11.11
C THR A 459 11.07 9.52 11.87
N GLN A 460 11.01 9.64 13.20
CA GLN A 460 9.79 9.34 13.95
C GLN A 460 8.64 10.29 13.63
N ALA A 461 8.91 11.60 13.58
CA ALA A 461 7.91 12.60 13.25
C ALA A 461 7.39 12.43 11.80
N TRP A 462 8.30 12.16 10.85
CA TRP A 462 7.96 11.82 9.47
C TRP A 462 7.09 10.57 9.37
N ALA A 463 7.41 9.50 10.11
CA ALA A 463 6.61 8.27 10.10
C ALA A 463 5.19 8.52 10.63
N ALA A 464 5.05 9.27 11.73
CA ALA A 464 3.76 9.66 12.27
C ALA A 464 2.94 10.54 11.30
N ALA A 465 3.57 11.54 10.66
CA ALA A 465 2.93 12.38 9.66
C ALA A 465 2.50 11.58 8.42
N THR A 466 3.34 10.65 7.95
CA THR A 466 3.03 9.78 6.80
C THR A 466 1.85 8.84 7.10
N CYS A 467 1.80 8.25 8.30
CA CYS A 467 0.65 7.45 8.73
C CYS A 467 -0.64 8.30 8.79
N ALA A 468 -0.60 9.52 9.32
CA ALA A 468 -1.76 10.42 9.31
C ALA A 468 -2.21 10.78 7.88
N HIS A 469 -1.27 11.11 7.00
CA HIS A 469 -1.56 11.38 5.59
C HIS A 469 -2.21 10.18 4.88
N ILE A 470 -1.74 8.95 5.13
CA ILE A 470 -2.37 7.73 4.60
C ILE A 470 -3.81 7.56 5.15
N GLY A 471 -4.03 7.86 6.43
CA GLY A 471 -5.37 7.78 7.03
C GLY A 471 -6.34 8.84 6.53
N GLU A 472 -5.87 10.01 6.12
CA GLU A 472 -6.68 11.08 5.55
C GLU A 472 -6.89 10.94 4.03
N ALA A 473 -5.80 10.83 3.26
CA ALA A 473 -5.82 10.84 1.80
C ALA A 473 -6.20 9.48 1.18
N MET A 474 -5.73 8.36 1.76
CA MET A 474 -6.17 7.01 1.39
C MET A 474 -7.36 6.55 2.26
N GLY A 475 -7.78 7.37 3.21
CA GLY A 475 -8.93 7.15 4.10
C GLY A 475 -8.75 6.02 5.12
N LEU A 476 -7.57 5.41 5.22
CA LEU A 476 -7.31 4.19 6.00
C LEU A 476 -7.25 4.51 7.49
N ARG A 477 -8.40 4.62 8.14
CA ARG A 477 -8.53 5.17 9.51
C ARG A 477 -7.71 4.45 10.59
N GLN A 478 -7.36 3.17 10.42
CA GLN A 478 -6.36 2.49 11.27
C GLN A 478 -4.97 3.17 11.27
N ALA A 479 -4.58 3.84 10.18
CA ALA A 479 -3.33 4.57 10.07
C ALA A 479 -3.24 5.76 11.04
N ASN A 480 -4.36 6.44 11.32
CA ASN A 480 -4.41 7.53 12.30
C ASN A 480 -4.13 6.99 13.71
N VAL A 481 -4.68 5.81 14.05
CA VAL A 481 -4.42 5.14 15.33
C VAL A 481 -2.92 4.85 15.51
N LEU A 482 -2.24 4.41 14.44
CA LEU A 482 -0.78 4.19 14.46
C LEU A 482 0.01 5.51 14.54
N ALA A 483 -0.44 6.55 13.82
CA ALA A 483 0.16 7.89 13.90
C ALA A 483 0.07 8.49 15.31
N ASP A 484 -1.07 8.31 15.99
CA ASP A 484 -1.31 8.84 17.33
C ASP A 484 -0.49 8.07 18.38
N ILE A 485 -0.34 6.74 18.26
CA ILE A 485 0.58 5.96 19.10
C ILE A 485 2.04 6.43 18.93
N LEU A 486 2.47 6.77 17.71
CA LEU A 486 3.81 7.32 17.47
C LEU A 486 3.98 8.71 18.13
N LYS A 487 2.98 9.60 18.03
CA LYS A 487 2.97 10.90 18.73
C LYS A 487 3.07 10.72 20.24
N GLU A 488 2.25 9.83 20.82
CA GLU A 488 2.29 9.48 22.24
C GLU A 488 3.70 9.01 22.68
N ARG A 489 4.37 8.16 21.90
CA ARG A 489 5.76 7.74 22.19
C ARG A 489 6.73 8.92 22.13
N ILE A 490 6.66 9.77 21.10
CA ILE A 490 7.53 10.95 20.95
C ILE A 490 7.36 11.89 22.17
N GLU A 491 6.14 12.11 22.65
CA GLU A 491 5.87 12.93 23.83
C GLU A 491 6.27 12.28 25.16
N ALA A 492 6.11 10.96 25.29
CA ALA A 492 6.60 10.22 26.46
C ALA A 492 8.13 10.26 26.54
N GLU A 493 8.82 10.03 25.42
CA GLU A 493 10.28 10.13 25.33
C GLU A 493 10.80 11.54 25.61
N ARG A 494 10.14 12.57 25.07
CA ARG A 494 10.47 13.98 25.34
C ARG A 494 10.32 14.34 26.83
N ARG A 495 9.28 13.81 27.51
CA ARG A 495 9.10 13.98 28.97
C ARG A 495 10.11 13.18 29.78
N GLY A 496 10.53 12.01 29.29
CA GLY A 496 11.54 11.15 29.91
C GLY A 496 12.99 11.55 29.63
N GLY A 497 13.24 12.68 28.96
CA GLY A 497 14.61 13.13 28.63
C GLY A 497 15.34 12.26 27.61
N VAL A 498 14.63 11.42 26.84
CA VAL A 498 15.25 10.47 25.90
C VAL A 498 15.78 11.23 24.68
N LEU A 499 17.08 11.46 24.69
CA LEU A 499 17.82 11.97 23.54
C LEU A 499 17.83 10.92 22.41
N ARG A 500 17.64 11.41 21.19
CA ARG A 500 17.80 10.66 19.93
C ARG A 500 18.64 11.51 19.00
N GLY A 501 19.28 10.88 18.02
CA GLY A 501 19.96 11.62 16.95
C GLY A 501 19.03 12.63 16.29
N GLU A 502 19.54 13.85 16.12
CA GLU A 502 19.03 14.77 15.10
C GLU A 502 19.38 14.19 13.71
N GLY A 503 18.56 14.50 12.71
CA GLY A 503 18.41 13.71 11.48
C GLY A 503 19.62 13.70 10.56
#